data_AF-S6GVF6-F1
#
_entry.id   AF-S6GVF6-F1
#
_cell.length_a   1.000
_cell.length_b   1.000
_cell.length_c   1.000
_cell.angle_alpha   90.00
_cell.angle_beta   90.00
_cell.angle_gamma   90.00
#
_symmetry.space_group_name_H-M   'P 1'
#
loop_
_entity.id
_entity.type
_entity.pdbx_description
1 polymer ?
#
loop_
_entity_poly.entity_id
_entity_poly.type
_entity_poly.pdbx_seq_one_letter_code
_entity_poly.pdbx_strand_id
1 'polypeptide(L)'
;MSKNVRDKTLLDPFIEKLSVATERRFNSLTGLIDHMTFCKERLTENIERVRGHLESDRARLHRPRASLFCTWSPHTNKMKVSPIELYLLLDTRLDVGAMTKFSLRERSRRTELMTPILGIRAARQFTKDVDTFFLNADQAVRWINTLPGEALDFLNRPAIRSGFDHWITAIGGLTEKASIRATTVVERFLKLDTELNDLVFEFNAARQPVRFNSIICRRDCSNSDLLSPAEPKFRVIVNFNRRTGGRSSKDVQTYKQVLAKQRLMEKLEKSLGRPPDAAEVEQAANRQRNRLPTPWLTEDLISHCKLGRHSSEIFKHQKKISTVISDWKETRQLIQKLLG
;
A
#
# COMPACT_ATOMS: atom_id res chain seq x y z
N MET A 1 30.92 34.13 14.61
CA MET A 1 29.51 33.76 14.38
C MET A 1 29.39 33.07 13.02
N SER A 2 29.16 31.75 12.96
CA SER A 2 28.82 30.99 11.73
C SER A 2 28.58 29.51 12.08
N LYS A 3 27.56 29.20 12.92
CA LYS A 3 27.23 27.81 13.31
C LYS A 3 25.91 27.28 12.74
N ASN A 4 25.12 28.10 12.03
CA ASN A 4 23.75 27.73 11.64
C ASN A 4 23.53 27.45 10.14
N VAL A 5 24.55 27.64 9.28
CA VAL A 5 24.35 27.55 7.80
C VAL A 5 24.49 26.12 7.26
N ARG A 6 25.17 25.20 7.95
CA ARG A 6 25.61 23.92 7.36
C ARG A 6 24.58 22.79 7.32
N ASP A 7 23.57 22.81 8.18
CA ASP A 7 22.55 21.75 8.16
C ASP A 7 21.34 22.12 7.28
N LYS A 8 21.12 23.42 7.01
CA LYS A 8 20.06 23.92 6.14
C LYS A 8 20.17 23.39 4.70
N THR A 9 21.37 23.41 4.12
CA THR A 9 21.64 22.89 2.76
C THR A 9 21.38 21.39 2.59
N LEU A 10 21.29 20.62 3.68
CA LEU A 10 20.97 19.19 3.66
C LEU A 10 19.55 18.89 4.15
N LEU A 11 18.96 19.82 4.90
CA LEU A 11 17.59 19.75 5.39
C LEU A 11 16.62 20.14 4.27
N ASP A 12 16.93 21.20 3.51
CA ASP A 12 16.06 21.75 2.46
C ASP A 12 15.72 20.70 1.38
N PRO A 13 16.68 19.92 0.82
CA PRO A 13 16.34 18.87 -0.16
C PRO A 13 15.52 17.72 0.42
N PHE A 14 15.63 17.47 1.73
CA PHE A 14 14.80 16.48 2.41
C PHE A 14 13.39 17.02 2.65
N ILE A 15 13.27 18.28 3.10
CA ILE A 15 11.98 18.96 3.29
C ILE A 15 11.22 19.03 1.96
N GLU A 16 11.89 19.32 0.85
CA GLU A 16 11.30 19.31 -0.48
C GLU A 16 10.76 17.92 -0.85
N LYS A 17 11.58 16.87 -0.69
CA LYS A 17 11.14 15.47 -0.92
C LYS A 17 10.00 15.05 0.00
N LEU A 18 10.01 15.50 1.24
CA LEU A 18 8.95 15.27 2.21
C LEU A 18 7.65 15.93 1.75
N SER A 19 7.72 17.20 1.33
CA SER A 19 6.58 17.97 0.82
C SER A 19 5.93 17.29 -0.38
N VAL A 20 6.72 16.92 -1.40
CA VAL A 20 6.23 16.21 -2.59
C VAL A 20 5.60 14.87 -2.23
N ALA A 21 6.21 14.11 -1.32
CA ALA A 21 5.66 12.84 -0.87
C ALA A 21 4.32 13.03 -0.13
N THR A 22 4.22 14.05 0.73
CA THR A 22 2.98 14.35 1.46
C THR A 22 1.86 14.81 0.54
N GLU A 23 2.16 15.59 -0.49
CA GLU A 23 1.18 16.03 -1.49
C GLU A 23 0.67 14.86 -2.32
N ARG A 24 1.56 14.01 -2.85
CA ARG A 24 1.16 12.80 -3.58
C ARG A 24 0.27 11.90 -2.74
N ARG A 25 0.64 11.72 -1.47
CA ARG A 25 -0.15 10.94 -0.52
C ARG A 25 -1.52 11.55 -0.32
N PHE A 26 -1.60 12.86 -0.08
CA PHE A 26 -2.86 13.57 0.05
C PHE A 26 -3.77 13.34 -1.16
N ASN A 27 -3.24 13.52 -2.38
CA ASN A 27 -4.00 13.27 -3.62
C ASN A 27 -4.47 11.82 -3.74
N SER A 28 -3.65 10.85 -3.32
CA SER A 28 -4.01 9.43 -3.35
C SER A 28 -5.13 9.09 -2.34
N LEU A 29 -5.09 9.71 -1.16
CA LEU A 29 -6.09 9.51 -0.11
C LEU A 29 -7.42 10.20 -0.47
N THR A 30 -7.38 11.43 -0.96
CA THR A 30 -8.58 12.12 -1.47
C THR A 30 -9.20 11.35 -2.63
N GLY A 31 -8.38 10.91 -3.59
CA GLY A 31 -8.85 10.07 -4.69
C GLY A 31 -9.49 8.76 -4.24
N LEU A 32 -8.97 8.11 -3.19
CA LEU A 32 -9.60 6.94 -2.59
C LEU A 32 -11.01 7.27 -2.06
N ILE A 33 -11.16 8.33 -1.27
CA ILE A 33 -12.46 8.72 -0.68
C ILE A 33 -13.46 9.10 -1.78
N ASP A 34 -13.04 9.85 -2.78
CA ASP A 34 -13.88 10.22 -3.92
C ASP A 34 -14.33 8.99 -4.70
N HIS A 35 -13.41 8.05 -4.95
CA HIS A 35 -13.73 6.81 -5.65
C HIS A 35 -14.73 5.93 -4.89
N MET A 36 -14.66 5.92 -3.56
CA MET A 36 -15.61 5.19 -2.71
C MET A 36 -16.98 5.88 -2.69
N THR A 37 -16.98 7.21 -2.61
CA THR A 37 -18.20 8.03 -2.52
C THR A 37 -19.01 7.94 -3.82
N PHE A 38 -18.34 8.11 -4.97
CA PHE A 38 -18.98 8.08 -6.30
C PHE A 38 -18.93 6.70 -6.98
N CYS A 39 -18.83 5.64 -6.19
CA CYS A 39 -18.70 4.28 -6.71
C CYS A 39 -19.94 3.84 -7.49
N LYS A 40 -21.13 4.24 -7.03
CA LYS A 40 -22.42 3.90 -7.66
C LYS A 40 -22.51 4.48 -9.07
N GLU A 41 -22.22 5.76 -9.22
CA GLU A 41 -22.25 6.49 -10.49
C GLU A 41 -21.26 5.84 -11.46
N ARG A 42 -20.03 5.59 -11.02
CA ARG A 42 -19.00 4.94 -11.84
C ARG A 42 -19.37 3.53 -12.30
N LEU A 43 -19.93 2.72 -11.40
CA LEU A 43 -20.38 1.37 -11.75
C LEU A 43 -21.57 1.40 -12.71
N THR A 44 -22.47 2.37 -12.53
CA THR A 44 -23.61 2.61 -13.41
C THR A 44 -23.13 3.00 -14.80
N GLU A 45 -22.27 4.01 -14.92
CA GLU A 45 -21.70 4.42 -16.21
C GLU A 45 -20.95 3.27 -16.90
N ASN A 46 -20.16 2.51 -16.15
CA ASN A 46 -19.43 1.38 -16.69
C ASN A 46 -20.36 0.29 -17.23
N ILE A 47 -21.41 -0.08 -16.49
CA ILE A 47 -22.35 -1.11 -16.96
C ILE A 47 -23.18 -0.61 -18.14
N GLU A 48 -23.56 0.67 -18.16
CA GLU A 48 -24.28 1.26 -19.30
C GLU A 48 -23.41 1.30 -20.57
N ARG A 49 -22.11 1.57 -20.46
CA ARG A 49 -21.19 1.40 -21.61
C ARG A 49 -21.18 -0.04 -22.12
N VAL A 50 -21.13 -1.03 -21.22
CA VAL A 50 -21.14 -2.45 -21.59
C VAL A 50 -22.49 -2.84 -22.23
N ARG A 51 -23.63 -2.37 -21.68
CA ARG A 51 -24.98 -2.57 -22.25
C ARG A 51 -25.13 -1.92 -23.61
N GLY A 52 -24.63 -0.69 -23.78
CA GLY A 52 -24.72 0.08 -25.01
C GLY A 52 -24.13 -0.62 -26.24
N HIS A 53 -23.10 -1.46 -26.06
CA HIS A 53 -22.57 -2.29 -27.16
C HIS A 53 -23.63 -3.26 -27.71
N LEU A 54 -24.43 -3.87 -26.83
CA LEU A 54 -25.49 -4.81 -27.21
C LEU A 54 -26.75 -4.14 -27.74
N GLU A 55 -26.88 -2.83 -27.51
CA GLU A 55 -27.98 -2.03 -28.02
C GLU A 55 -27.69 -1.45 -29.42
N SER A 56 -26.49 -1.64 -29.96
CA SER A 56 -26.17 -1.23 -31.33
C SER A 56 -27.07 -1.91 -32.36
N ASP A 57 -27.40 -1.22 -33.46
CA ASP A 57 -28.25 -1.78 -34.53
C ASP A 57 -27.71 -3.11 -35.05
N ARG A 58 -26.39 -3.21 -35.19
CA ARG A 58 -25.71 -4.44 -35.59
C ARG A 58 -25.98 -5.59 -34.61
N ALA A 59 -25.89 -5.35 -33.30
CA ALA A 59 -26.17 -6.36 -32.29
C ALA A 59 -27.65 -6.75 -32.23
N ARG A 60 -28.56 -5.77 -32.39
CA ARG A 60 -30.02 -5.97 -32.38
C ARG A 60 -30.49 -6.84 -33.55
N LEU A 61 -29.87 -6.66 -34.71
CA LEU A 61 -30.18 -7.41 -35.93
C LEU A 61 -29.47 -8.77 -35.99
N HIS A 62 -28.40 -8.97 -35.21
CA HIS A 62 -27.66 -10.23 -35.17
C HIS A 62 -28.49 -11.38 -34.57
N ARG A 63 -28.27 -12.60 -35.07
CA ARG A 63 -28.81 -13.85 -34.54
C ARG A 63 -27.64 -14.79 -34.25
N PRO A 64 -27.51 -15.34 -33.02
CA PRO A 64 -28.39 -15.22 -31.84
C PRO A 64 -28.46 -13.82 -31.22
N ARG A 65 -29.54 -13.56 -30.46
CA ARG A 65 -29.69 -12.32 -29.68
C ARG A 65 -28.82 -12.39 -28.43
N ALA A 66 -28.04 -11.34 -28.20
CA ALA A 66 -27.18 -11.20 -27.03
C ALA A 66 -27.86 -10.39 -25.93
N SER A 67 -27.73 -10.83 -24.68
CA SER A 67 -28.16 -10.07 -23.50
C SER A 67 -27.19 -10.29 -22.33
N LEU A 68 -27.22 -9.38 -21.35
CA LEU A 68 -26.39 -9.47 -20.15
C LEU A 68 -27.18 -9.97 -18.96
N PHE A 69 -26.48 -10.70 -18.10
CA PHE A 69 -27.03 -11.22 -16.87
C PHE A 69 -25.96 -11.25 -15.79
N CYS A 70 -26.31 -10.88 -14.55
CA CYS A 70 -25.40 -11.01 -13.42
C CYS A 70 -25.89 -12.01 -12.40
N THR A 71 -24.93 -12.56 -11.68
CA THR A 71 -25.17 -13.25 -10.41
C THR A 71 -24.12 -12.83 -9.41
N TRP A 72 -24.43 -12.99 -8.14
CA TRP A 72 -23.44 -13.02 -7.08
C TRP A 72 -23.79 -14.18 -6.15
N SER A 73 -22.77 -14.77 -5.55
CA SER A 73 -22.92 -15.83 -4.56
C SER A 73 -22.63 -15.30 -3.16
N PRO A 74 -23.26 -15.85 -2.11
CA PRO A 74 -22.81 -15.59 -0.75
C PRO A 74 -21.33 -15.94 -0.61
N HIS A 75 -20.59 -15.14 0.15
CA HIS A 75 -19.22 -15.49 0.49
C HIS A 75 -19.25 -16.61 1.54
N THR A 76 -18.25 -17.49 1.50
CA THR A 76 -18.01 -18.51 2.54
C THR A 76 -17.92 -17.94 3.95
N ASN A 77 -17.50 -16.67 4.09
CA ASN A 77 -17.49 -15.92 5.33
C ASN A 77 -18.67 -14.94 5.25
N LYS A 78 -19.67 -15.12 6.13
CA LYS A 78 -20.89 -14.31 6.16
C LYS A 78 -20.63 -12.81 6.42
N MET A 79 -19.44 -12.45 6.88
CA MET A 79 -19.01 -11.06 7.07
C MET A 79 -18.35 -10.44 5.84
N LYS A 80 -18.36 -11.14 4.69
CA LYS A 80 -17.74 -10.69 3.45
C LYS A 80 -18.70 -10.77 2.28
N VAL A 81 -18.41 -9.96 1.27
CA VAL A 81 -19.09 -9.91 -0.01
C VAL A 81 -18.25 -10.63 -1.06
N SER A 82 -18.89 -11.45 -1.89
CA SER A 82 -18.25 -12.06 -3.06
C SER A 82 -18.26 -11.09 -4.24
N PRO A 83 -17.27 -11.19 -5.14
CA PRO A 83 -17.30 -10.48 -6.40
C PRO A 83 -18.55 -10.81 -7.24
N ILE A 84 -19.03 -9.84 -8.02
CA ILE A 84 -20.10 -10.05 -8.99
C ILE A 84 -19.60 -10.88 -10.17
N GLU A 85 -20.46 -11.72 -10.71
CA GLU A 85 -20.25 -12.42 -11.98
C GLU A 85 -21.15 -11.80 -13.05
N LEU A 86 -20.56 -11.48 -14.20
CA LEU A 86 -21.27 -11.02 -15.39
C LEU A 86 -21.27 -12.17 -16.40
N TYR A 87 -22.42 -12.41 -17.02
CA TYR A 87 -22.61 -13.43 -18.05
C TYR A 87 -23.21 -12.82 -19.31
N LEU A 88 -22.74 -13.32 -20.44
CA LEU A 88 -23.36 -13.14 -21.75
C LEU A 88 -24.31 -14.30 -22.01
N LEU A 89 -25.53 -13.96 -22.37
CA LEU A 89 -26.57 -14.89 -22.76
C LEU A 89 -26.81 -14.77 -24.25
N LEU A 90 -26.62 -15.86 -24.98
CA LEU A 90 -26.92 -15.95 -26.41
C LEU A 90 -28.17 -16.80 -26.61
N ASP A 91 -29.21 -16.16 -27.16
CA ASP A 91 -30.53 -16.77 -27.39
C ASP A 91 -30.72 -17.15 -28.87
N THR A 92 -30.83 -18.46 -29.12
CA THR A 92 -31.02 -19.12 -30.43
C THR A 92 -32.43 -19.69 -30.61
N ARG A 93 -33.40 -19.40 -29.72
CA ARG A 93 -34.70 -20.09 -29.56
C ARG A 93 -35.69 -20.07 -30.74
N LEU A 94 -35.30 -19.63 -31.95
CA LEU A 94 -36.15 -19.79 -33.14
C LEU A 94 -36.00 -21.17 -33.80
N ASP A 95 -34.88 -21.87 -33.59
CA ASP A 95 -34.54 -23.09 -34.35
C ASP A 95 -34.41 -24.35 -33.49
N VAL A 96 -35.18 -24.50 -32.39
CA VAL A 96 -35.04 -25.61 -31.40
C VAL A 96 -33.83 -25.43 -30.43
N GLY A 97 -33.23 -24.25 -30.38
CA GLY A 97 -31.99 -23.98 -29.64
C GLY A 97 -32.13 -23.73 -28.12
N ALA A 98 -31.12 -24.15 -27.36
CA ALA A 98 -30.94 -23.86 -25.93
C ALA A 98 -30.28 -22.49 -25.71
N MET A 99 -30.62 -21.84 -24.59
CA MET A 99 -29.98 -20.61 -24.15
C MET A 99 -28.58 -20.90 -23.62
N THR A 100 -27.54 -20.39 -24.31
CA THR A 100 -26.15 -20.58 -23.87
C THR A 100 -25.69 -19.41 -23.00
N LYS A 101 -25.04 -19.74 -21.87
CA LYS A 101 -24.55 -18.79 -20.87
C LYS A 101 -23.02 -18.85 -20.81
N PHE A 102 -22.37 -17.71 -21.02
CA PHE A 102 -20.91 -17.58 -20.98
C PHE A 102 -20.49 -16.61 -19.89
N SER A 103 -19.57 -17.01 -19.01
CA SER A 103 -19.01 -16.05 -18.03
C SER A 103 -18.16 -15.04 -18.79
N LEU A 104 -18.43 -13.77 -18.50
CA LEU A 104 -17.59 -12.68 -18.96
C LEU A 104 -16.39 -12.46 -18.04
N ARG A 105 -16.14 -13.24 -16.98
CA ARG A 105 -14.84 -13.14 -16.31
C ARG A 105 -13.69 -13.70 -17.15
N GLU A 106 -13.95 -14.70 -17.98
CA GLU A 106 -12.92 -15.29 -18.85
C GLU A 106 -12.56 -14.35 -20.02
N ARG A 107 -11.46 -13.60 -19.86
CA ARG A 107 -11.05 -12.56 -20.82
C ARG A 107 -10.74 -13.09 -22.22
N SER A 108 -10.12 -14.27 -22.32
CA SER A 108 -9.67 -14.89 -23.57
C SER A 108 -10.80 -15.07 -24.59
N ARG A 109 -12.01 -15.39 -24.11
CA ARG A 109 -13.14 -15.75 -24.98
C ARG A 109 -14.06 -14.59 -25.32
N ARG A 110 -13.97 -13.45 -24.62
CA ARG A 110 -14.90 -12.32 -24.84
C ARG A 110 -14.85 -11.77 -26.25
N THR A 111 -13.64 -11.48 -26.74
CA THR A 111 -13.48 -10.90 -28.08
C THR A 111 -13.91 -11.89 -29.17
N GLU A 112 -13.60 -13.18 -29.02
CA GLU A 112 -14.04 -14.24 -29.93
C GLU A 112 -15.57 -14.32 -29.98
N LEU A 113 -16.22 -14.43 -28.83
CA LEU A 113 -17.68 -14.54 -28.72
C LEU A 113 -18.40 -13.30 -29.28
N MET A 114 -17.83 -12.10 -29.07
CA MET A 114 -18.47 -10.85 -29.48
C MET A 114 -18.13 -10.40 -30.89
N THR A 115 -17.09 -10.94 -31.53
CA THR A 115 -16.68 -10.54 -32.89
C THR A 115 -17.76 -10.81 -33.94
N PRO A 116 -18.45 -11.96 -33.96
CA PRO A 116 -19.58 -12.18 -34.88
C PRO A 116 -20.71 -11.15 -34.67
N ILE A 117 -20.96 -10.79 -33.42
CA ILE A 117 -22.08 -9.94 -33.00
C ILE A 117 -21.82 -8.46 -33.30
N LEU A 118 -20.66 -7.96 -32.91
CA LEU A 118 -20.33 -6.52 -32.94
C LEU A 118 -19.30 -6.15 -34.02
N GLY A 119 -18.58 -7.14 -34.55
CA GLY A 119 -17.36 -6.92 -35.32
C GLY A 119 -16.13 -6.72 -34.44
N ILE A 120 -14.94 -6.95 -35.01
CA ILE A 120 -13.69 -7.07 -34.25
C ILE A 120 -13.31 -5.83 -33.43
N ARG A 121 -13.56 -4.62 -33.96
CA ARG A 121 -13.20 -3.36 -33.27
C ARG A 121 -14.08 -3.14 -32.03
N ALA A 122 -15.40 -3.25 -32.20
CA ALA A 122 -16.35 -3.10 -31.11
C ALA A 122 -16.24 -4.23 -30.07
N ALA A 123 -15.97 -5.48 -30.50
CA ALA A 123 -15.70 -6.59 -29.59
C ALA A 123 -14.47 -6.37 -28.69
N ARG A 124 -13.41 -5.75 -29.22
CA ARG A 124 -12.23 -5.36 -28.43
C ARG A 124 -12.57 -4.25 -27.43
N GLN A 125 -13.38 -3.26 -27.84
CA GLN A 125 -13.80 -2.19 -26.93
C GLN A 125 -14.71 -2.72 -25.81
N PHE A 126 -15.71 -3.55 -26.15
CA PHE A 126 -16.53 -4.27 -25.19
C PHE A 126 -15.69 -5.01 -24.16
N THR A 127 -14.64 -5.72 -24.60
CA THR A 127 -13.73 -6.45 -23.71
C THR A 127 -13.05 -5.52 -22.70
N LYS A 128 -12.60 -4.33 -23.13
CA LYS A 128 -11.99 -3.30 -22.27
C LYS A 128 -12.99 -2.69 -21.30
N ASP A 129 -14.22 -2.44 -21.74
CA ASP A 129 -15.26 -1.86 -20.89
C ASP A 129 -15.69 -2.86 -19.81
N VAL A 130 -15.76 -4.15 -20.15
CA VAL A 130 -15.97 -5.24 -19.18
C VAL A 130 -14.80 -5.35 -18.19
N ASP A 131 -13.54 -5.23 -18.65
CA ASP A 131 -12.38 -5.19 -17.74
C ASP A 131 -12.48 -4.03 -16.75
N THR A 132 -12.87 -2.85 -17.24
CA THR A 132 -13.02 -1.63 -16.44
C THR A 132 -14.16 -1.78 -15.41
N PHE A 133 -15.28 -2.39 -15.81
CA PHE A 133 -16.37 -2.71 -14.89
C PHE A 133 -15.91 -3.66 -13.78
N PHE A 134 -15.27 -4.79 -14.12
CA PHE A 134 -14.81 -5.75 -13.11
C PHE A 134 -13.75 -5.17 -12.19
N LEU A 135 -12.82 -4.36 -12.71
CA LEU A 135 -11.82 -3.68 -11.88
C LEU A 135 -12.49 -2.83 -10.79
N ASN A 136 -13.47 -2.00 -11.17
CA ASN A 136 -14.18 -1.14 -10.23
C ASN A 136 -15.08 -1.93 -9.28
N ALA A 137 -15.73 -3.00 -9.77
CA ALA A 137 -16.59 -3.86 -8.97
C ALA A 137 -15.80 -4.63 -7.91
N ASP A 138 -14.65 -5.20 -8.30
CA ASP A 138 -13.76 -5.93 -7.39
C ASP A 138 -13.13 -4.98 -6.37
N GLN A 139 -12.83 -3.74 -6.76
CA GLN A 139 -12.36 -2.70 -5.84
C GLN A 139 -13.43 -2.33 -4.81
N ALA A 140 -14.68 -2.14 -5.24
CA ALA A 140 -15.80 -1.85 -4.35
C ALA A 140 -16.00 -2.96 -3.30
N VAL A 141 -15.98 -4.22 -3.74
CA VAL A 141 -16.07 -5.39 -2.86
C VAL A 141 -14.89 -5.42 -1.88
N ARG A 142 -13.68 -5.12 -2.33
CA ARG A 142 -12.50 -5.04 -1.47
C ARG A 142 -12.66 -3.99 -0.37
N TRP A 143 -13.14 -2.80 -0.69
CA TRP A 143 -13.36 -1.75 0.29
C TRP A 143 -14.36 -2.18 1.37
N ILE A 144 -15.50 -2.74 0.95
CA ILE A 144 -16.52 -3.24 1.87
C ILE A 144 -15.96 -4.33 2.78
N ASN A 145 -15.18 -5.26 2.23
CA ASN A 145 -14.57 -6.35 3.00
C ASN A 145 -13.43 -5.89 3.92
N THR A 146 -12.80 -4.75 3.62
CA THR A 146 -11.72 -4.16 4.43
C THR A 146 -12.28 -3.29 5.55
N LEU A 147 -13.40 -2.62 5.31
CA LEU A 147 -14.13 -1.79 6.27
C LEU A 147 -15.55 -2.35 6.49
N PRO A 148 -15.68 -3.54 7.08
CA PRO A 148 -16.98 -4.18 7.26
C PRO A 148 -17.90 -3.28 8.08
N GLY A 149 -19.16 -3.20 7.65
CA GLY A 149 -20.24 -2.51 8.35
C GLY A 149 -21.33 -3.47 8.82
N GLU A 150 -22.41 -2.92 9.35
CA GLU A 150 -23.42 -3.70 10.10
C GLU A 150 -24.44 -4.47 9.25
N ALA A 151 -24.44 -4.34 7.92
CA ALA A 151 -25.45 -5.00 7.08
C ALA A 151 -24.89 -5.47 5.72
N LEU A 152 -24.60 -6.77 5.62
CA LEU A 152 -24.25 -7.45 4.35
C LEU A 152 -25.32 -8.44 3.89
N ASP A 153 -26.44 -8.53 4.62
CA ASP A 153 -27.47 -9.58 4.45
C ASP A 153 -28.05 -9.66 3.04
N PHE A 154 -28.16 -8.53 2.34
CA PHE A 154 -28.61 -8.49 0.95
C PHE A 154 -27.62 -9.19 0.00
N LEU A 155 -26.33 -8.90 0.14
CA LEU A 155 -25.27 -9.46 -0.71
C LEU A 155 -24.91 -10.91 -0.35
N ASN A 156 -25.35 -11.36 0.82
CA ASN A 156 -25.27 -12.75 1.27
C ASN A 156 -26.46 -13.61 0.80
N ARG A 157 -27.38 -13.09 0.00
CA ARG A 157 -28.43 -13.87 -0.67
C ARG A 157 -28.08 -14.04 -2.14
N PRO A 158 -28.08 -15.27 -2.69
CA PRO A 158 -27.79 -15.49 -4.10
C PRO A 158 -28.89 -14.84 -4.96
N ALA A 159 -28.48 -14.05 -5.96
CA ALA A 159 -29.40 -13.56 -6.97
C ALA A 159 -29.42 -14.50 -8.18
N ILE A 160 -30.64 -14.93 -8.54
CA ILE A 160 -30.91 -15.89 -9.62
C ILE A 160 -31.49 -15.19 -10.87
N ARG A 161 -31.84 -13.89 -10.79
CA ARG A 161 -32.37 -13.07 -11.90
C ARG A 161 -31.75 -11.67 -11.97
N SER A 162 -31.85 -11.01 -13.13
CA SER A 162 -31.19 -9.72 -13.45
C SER A 162 -31.37 -8.68 -12.34
N GLY A 163 -30.32 -8.49 -11.56
CA GLY A 163 -30.31 -7.61 -10.38
C GLY A 163 -29.20 -6.58 -10.43
N PHE A 164 -28.70 -6.24 -11.61
CA PHE A 164 -27.57 -5.31 -11.81
C PHE A 164 -27.75 -4.00 -11.05
N ASP A 165 -28.85 -3.31 -11.32
CA ASP A 165 -29.08 -1.98 -10.77
C ASP A 165 -29.30 -2.04 -9.25
N HIS A 166 -29.87 -3.16 -8.78
CA HIS A 166 -30.03 -3.45 -7.36
C HIS A 166 -28.68 -3.74 -6.69
N TRP A 167 -27.80 -4.54 -7.31
CA TRP A 167 -26.46 -4.81 -6.81
C TRP A 167 -25.61 -3.54 -6.79
N ILE A 168 -25.63 -2.75 -7.87
CA ILE A 168 -24.90 -1.47 -7.96
C ILE A 168 -25.42 -0.50 -6.90
N THR A 169 -26.73 -0.41 -6.70
CA THR A 169 -27.32 0.44 -5.66
C THR A 169 -26.92 -0.02 -4.26
N ALA A 170 -26.96 -1.33 -3.99
CA ALA A 170 -26.57 -1.90 -2.70
C ALA A 170 -25.07 -1.70 -2.40
N ILE A 171 -24.19 -2.02 -3.37
CA ILE A 171 -22.75 -1.80 -3.25
C ILE A 171 -22.45 -0.32 -3.09
N GLY A 172 -23.08 0.55 -3.90
CA GLY A 172 -22.93 2.00 -3.81
C GLY A 172 -23.24 2.55 -2.43
N GLY A 173 -24.38 2.18 -1.85
CA GLY A 173 -24.72 2.60 -0.48
C GLY A 173 -23.77 2.05 0.59
N LEU A 174 -23.20 0.86 0.38
CA LEU A 174 -22.20 0.29 1.29
C LEU A 174 -20.83 0.96 1.14
N THR A 175 -20.40 1.29 -0.08
CA THR A 175 -19.14 1.99 -0.34
C THR A 175 -19.19 3.44 0.14
N GLU A 176 -20.34 4.11 0.04
CA GLU A 176 -20.57 5.44 0.61
C GLU A 176 -20.44 5.40 2.14
N LYS A 177 -21.09 4.44 2.82
CA LYS A 177 -20.88 4.26 4.26
C LYS A 177 -19.43 3.89 4.60
N ALA A 178 -18.78 3.10 3.75
CA ALA A 178 -17.37 2.76 3.92
C ALA A 178 -16.48 3.99 3.70
N SER A 179 -16.86 4.96 2.86
CA SER A 179 -16.07 6.16 2.59
C SER A 179 -16.01 7.03 3.85
N ILE A 180 -17.11 7.17 4.57
CA ILE A 180 -17.16 7.86 5.87
C ILE A 180 -16.18 7.21 6.87
N ARG A 181 -16.19 5.87 6.96
CA ARG A 181 -15.25 5.14 7.83
C ARG A 181 -13.79 5.28 7.36
N ALA A 182 -13.57 5.24 6.05
CA ALA A 182 -12.25 5.44 5.46
C ALA A 182 -11.71 6.84 5.76
N THR A 183 -12.57 7.88 5.72
CA THR A 183 -12.20 9.25 6.11
C THR A 183 -11.70 9.28 7.55
N THR A 184 -12.39 8.67 8.51
CA THR A 184 -11.93 8.60 9.91
C THR A 184 -10.58 7.90 10.04
N VAL A 185 -10.35 6.80 9.30
CA VAL A 185 -9.06 6.09 9.29
C VAL A 185 -7.96 6.96 8.68
N VAL A 186 -8.25 7.67 7.59
CA VAL A 186 -7.33 8.58 6.91
C VAL A 186 -6.95 9.75 7.83
N GLU A 187 -7.91 10.38 8.48
CA GLU A 187 -7.67 11.46 9.44
C GLU A 187 -6.79 11.00 10.61
N ARG A 188 -7.09 9.83 11.18
CA ARG A 188 -6.26 9.23 12.24
C ARG A 188 -4.83 8.97 11.75
N PHE A 189 -4.68 8.39 10.56
CA PHE A 189 -3.37 8.15 9.96
C PHE A 189 -2.59 9.46 9.75
N LEU A 190 -3.22 10.49 9.18
CA LEU A 190 -2.58 11.79 8.94
C LEU A 190 -2.16 12.47 10.25
N LYS A 191 -2.99 12.39 11.30
CA LYS A 191 -2.65 12.89 12.63
C LYS A 191 -1.41 12.20 13.20
N LEU A 192 -1.39 10.86 13.17
CA LEU A 192 -0.25 10.06 13.64
C LEU A 192 1.01 10.34 12.80
N ASP A 193 0.84 10.54 11.49
CA ASP A 193 1.95 10.83 10.59
C ASP A 193 2.59 12.19 10.87
N THR A 194 1.78 13.22 11.14
CA THR A 194 2.25 14.53 11.58
C THR A 194 2.98 14.43 12.91
N GLU A 195 2.40 13.73 13.90
CA GLU A 195 3.04 13.52 15.20
C GLU A 195 4.40 12.80 15.06
N LEU A 196 4.50 11.79 14.20
CA LEU A 196 5.78 11.13 13.90
C LEU A 196 6.79 12.10 13.25
N ASN A 197 6.36 12.96 12.33
CA ASN A 197 7.25 13.96 11.73
C ASN A 197 7.78 14.91 12.80
N ASP A 198 6.91 15.41 13.67
CA ASP A 198 7.29 16.32 14.76
C ASP A 198 8.30 15.65 15.70
N LEU A 199 8.06 14.40 16.11
CA LEU A 199 8.99 13.64 16.94
C LEU A 199 10.34 13.38 16.26
N VAL A 200 10.35 13.16 14.95
CA VAL A 200 11.58 13.00 14.16
C VAL A 200 12.36 14.32 14.07
N PHE A 201 11.66 15.43 13.87
CA PHE A 201 12.28 16.76 13.87
C PHE A 201 12.80 17.14 15.26
N GLU A 202 12.04 16.91 16.33
CA GLU A 202 12.44 17.10 17.73
C GLU A 202 13.71 16.29 18.03
N PHE A 203 13.72 15.00 17.68
CA PHE A 203 14.89 14.14 17.85
C PHE A 203 16.12 14.69 17.14
N ASN A 204 16.00 15.08 15.86
CA ASN A 204 17.14 15.57 15.10
C ASN A 204 17.63 16.96 15.56
N ALA A 205 16.72 17.85 15.95
CA ALA A 205 17.06 19.17 16.47
C ALA A 205 17.85 19.07 17.77
N ALA A 206 17.43 18.19 18.69
CA ALA A 206 18.13 17.91 19.94
C ALA A 206 19.53 17.28 19.75
N ARG A 207 19.88 16.82 18.54
CA ARG A 207 21.16 16.18 18.22
C ARG A 207 22.07 17.02 17.34
N GLN A 208 21.77 18.31 17.21
CA GLN A 208 22.67 19.26 16.58
C GLN A 208 23.85 19.62 17.51
N PRO A 209 25.07 19.83 16.98
CA PRO A 209 25.46 19.66 15.58
C PRO A 209 25.73 18.19 15.23
N VAL A 210 25.30 17.77 14.03
CA VAL A 210 25.56 16.41 13.52
C VAL A 210 27.05 16.20 13.23
N ARG A 211 27.61 15.07 13.68
CA ARG A 211 29.02 14.68 13.52
C ARG A 211 29.15 13.20 13.14
N PHE A 212 30.37 12.74 12.88
CA PHE A 212 30.66 11.31 12.76
C PHE A 212 30.21 10.57 14.02
N ASN A 213 29.59 9.39 13.85
CA ASN A 213 28.93 8.59 14.89
C ASN A 213 27.71 9.24 15.58
N SER A 214 27.24 10.41 15.14
CA SER A 214 25.94 10.91 15.58
C SER A 214 24.82 9.97 15.13
N ILE A 215 23.77 9.90 15.93
CA ILE A 215 22.53 9.18 15.60
C ILE A 215 21.51 10.21 15.14
N ILE A 216 20.87 9.94 14.01
CA ILE A 216 19.77 10.72 13.45
C ILE A 216 18.56 9.81 13.24
N CYS A 217 17.37 10.39 13.14
CA CYS A 217 16.16 9.68 12.75
C CYS A 217 15.66 10.24 11.42
N ARG A 218 15.32 9.40 10.44
CA ARG A 218 14.83 9.85 9.14
C ARG A 218 13.75 8.94 8.59
N ARG A 219 12.87 9.52 7.79
CA ARG A 219 11.86 8.80 7.03
C ARG A 219 12.30 8.69 5.58
N ASP A 220 12.04 7.54 4.97
CA ASP A 220 12.32 7.34 3.54
C ASP A 220 11.10 7.83 2.72
N CYS A 221 11.32 8.73 1.76
CA CYS A 221 10.30 9.25 0.85
C CYS A 221 10.44 8.57 -0.52
N SER A 222 9.99 7.32 -0.64
CA SER A 222 10.08 6.57 -1.90
C SER A 222 9.06 7.08 -2.91
N ASN A 223 9.40 7.14 -4.20
CA ASN A 223 8.42 7.52 -5.23
C ASN A 223 7.38 6.43 -5.52
N SER A 224 7.72 5.17 -5.26
CA SER A 224 6.84 4.02 -5.52
C SER A 224 5.76 3.83 -4.45
N ASP A 225 5.90 4.46 -3.29
CA ASP A 225 5.00 4.28 -2.16
C ASP A 225 4.00 5.43 -2.06
N LEU A 226 2.73 5.13 -2.38
CA LEU A 226 1.63 6.10 -2.33
C LEU A 226 1.42 6.70 -0.95
N LEU A 227 1.82 6.01 0.12
CA LEU A 227 1.68 6.48 1.50
C LEU A 227 2.96 7.07 2.09
N SER A 228 3.97 7.35 1.27
CA SER A 228 5.21 7.97 1.76
C SER A 228 4.92 9.26 2.53
N PRO A 229 5.70 9.56 3.59
CA PRO A 229 6.94 8.89 3.98
C PRO A 229 6.75 7.54 4.70
N ALA A 230 7.77 6.69 4.62
CA ALA A 230 7.82 5.41 5.31
C ALA A 230 8.04 5.57 6.84
N GLU A 231 8.10 4.44 7.55
CA GLU A 231 8.40 4.41 8.98
C GLU A 231 9.72 5.16 9.29
N PRO A 232 9.80 5.95 10.37
CA PRO A 232 11.05 6.53 10.83
C PRO A 232 12.10 5.46 11.16
N LYS A 233 13.31 5.65 10.64
CA LYS A 233 14.47 4.79 10.89
C LYS A 233 15.58 5.57 11.58
N PHE A 234 16.12 4.99 12.64
CA PHE A 234 17.34 5.48 13.23
C PHE A 234 18.54 5.12 12.34
N ARG A 235 19.46 6.07 12.19
CA ARG A 235 20.64 5.93 11.35
C ARG A 235 21.86 6.51 12.05
N VAL A 236 23.01 5.87 11.87
CA VAL A 236 24.29 6.35 12.39
C VAL A 236 25.06 7.01 11.26
N ILE A 237 25.62 8.19 11.51
CA ILE A 237 26.49 8.88 10.56
C ILE A 237 27.82 8.14 10.46
N VAL A 238 28.13 7.61 9.28
CA VAL A 238 29.35 6.81 9.02
C VAL A 238 30.38 7.55 8.19
N ASN A 239 30.01 8.64 7.52
CA ASN A 239 30.95 9.54 6.86
C ASN A 239 30.45 10.98 7.00
N PHE A 240 31.38 11.90 7.24
CA PHE A 240 31.10 13.32 7.34
C PHE A 240 32.24 14.12 6.73
N ASN A 241 32.01 14.69 5.55
CA ASN A 241 32.94 15.59 4.90
C ASN A 241 32.75 17.01 5.46
N ARG A 242 33.72 17.47 6.26
CA ARG A 242 33.66 18.79 6.90
C ARG A 242 33.69 19.97 5.93
N ARG A 243 34.27 19.78 4.74
CA ARG A 243 34.46 20.84 3.73
C ARG A 243 33.20 21.02 2.88
N THR A 244 32.59 19.93 2.44
CA THR A 244 31.37 19.96 1.59
C THR A 244 30.08 19.85 2.40
N GLY A 245 30.15 19.48 3.69
CA GLY A 245 28.97 19.14 4.50
C GLY A 245 28.37 17.77 4.16
N GLY A 246 28.86 17.09 3.12
CA GLY A 246 28.34 15.79 2.68
C GLY A 246 28.39 14.74 3.80
N ARG A 247 27.27 14.06 4.04
CA ARG A 247 27.15 13.02 5.07
C ARG A 247 26.55 11.75 4.49
N SER A 248 27.08 10.61 4.89
CA SER A 248 26.44 9.31 4.66
C SER A 248 26.05 8.68 5.99
N SER A 249 24.94 7.96 5.98
CA SER A 249 24.39 7.32 7.19
C SER A 249 23.94 5.90 6.88
N LYS A 250 24.21 4.99 7.82
CA LYS A 250 23.73 3.60 7.76
C LYS A 250 22.56 3.42 8.71
N ASP A 251 21.59 2.61 8.31
CA ASP A 251 20.53 2.13 9.18
C ASP A 251 21.13 1.47 10.43
N VAL A 252 20.50 1.67 11.60
CA VAL A 252 20.95 1.11 12.87
C VAL A 252 21.03 -0.41 12.85
N GLN A 253 20.08 -1.09 12.22
CA GLN A 253 20.10 -2.56 12.11
C GLN A 253 21.35 -3.02 11.35
N THR A 254 21.62 -2.43 10.19
CA THR A 254 22.82 -2.72 9.39
C THR A 254 24.09 -2.32 10.13
N TYR A 255 24.09 -1.18 10.81
CA TYR A 255 25.25 -0.71 11.58
C TYR A 255 25.60 -1.67 12.72
N LYS A 256 24.60 -2.18 13.44
CA LYS A 256 24.78 -3.19 14.49
C LYS A 256 25.35 -4.50 13.94
N GLN A 257 24.91 -4.94 12.75
CA GLN A 257 25.47 -6.13 12.10
C GLN A 257 26.96 -5.94 11.78
N VAL A 258 27.33 -4.78 11.23
CA VAL A 258 28.74 -4.44 10.96
C VAL A 258 29.54 -4.40 12.26
N LEU A 259 29.01 -3.78 13.32
CA LEU A 259 29.65 -3.70 14.63
C LEU A 259 29.86 -5.09 15.25
N ALA A 260 28.85 -5.96 15.17
CA ALA A 260 28.94 -7.33 15.66
C ALA A 260 30.02 -8.12 14.90
N LYS A 261 30.09 -7.97 13.57
CA LYS A 261 31.14 -8.59 12.75
C LYS A 261 32.53 -8.07 13.12
N GLN A 262 32.70 -6.78 13.33
CA GLN A 262 33.98 -6.19 13.77
C GLN A 262 34.42 -6.73 15.14
N ARG A 263 33.51 -6.74 16.13
CA ARG A 263 33.78 -7.31 17.46
C ARG A 263 34.11 -8.81 17.39
N LEU A 264 33.50 -9.55 16.47
CA LEU A 264 33.80 -10.97 16.24
C LEU A 264 35.21 -11.13 15.68
N MET A 265 35.59 -10.33 14.68
CA MET A 265 36.94 -10.35 14.11
C MET A 265 38.00 -10.03 15.17
N GLU A 266 37.80 -8.98 15.99
CA GLU A 266 38.72 -8.62 17.07
C GLU A 266 38.86 -9.74 18.12
N LYS A 267 37.77 -10.44 18.45
CA LYS A 267 37.80 -11.59 19.36
C LYS A 267 38.57 -12.77 18.76
N LEU A 268 38.34 -13.07 17.48
CA LEU A 268 39.03 -14.13 16.77
C LEU A 268 40.52 -13.84 16.67
N GLU A 269 40.88 -12.61 16.30
CA GLU A 269 42.28 -12.16 16.22
C GLU A 269 43.01 -12.33 17.55
N LYS A 270 42.37 -11.94 18.67
CA LYS A 270 42.92 -12.15 20.01
C LYS A 270 43.07 -13.63 20.37
N SER A 271 42.13 -14.48 19.96
CA SER A 271 42.18 -15.92 20.26
C SER A 271 43.18 -16.69 19.38
N LEU A 272 43.39 -16.25 18.15
CA LEU A 272 44.25 -16.92 17.16
C LEU A 272 45.68 -16.35 17.17
N GLY A 273 45.89 -15.16 17.73
CA GLY A 273 47.17 -14.45 17.69
C GLY A 273 47.57 -13.93 16.30
N ARG A 274 46.65 -14.00 15.34
CA ARG A 274 46.82 -13.56 13.93
C ARG A 274 45.49 -13.02 13.39
N PRO A 275 45.48 -12.20 12.32
CA PRO A 275 44.25 -11.79 11.66
C PRO A 275 43.46 -13.03 11.15
N PRO A 276 42.14 -13.10 11.42
CA PRO A 276 41.32 -14.24 11.04
C PRO A 276 40.98 -14.23 9.55
N ASP A 277 40.92 -15.40 8.95
CA ASP A 277 40.55 -15.57 7.54
C ASP A 277 39.03 -15.41 7.32
N ALA A 278 38.62 -15.08 6.09
CA ALA A 278 37.21 -14.88 5.77
C ALA A 278 36.33 -16.09 6.12
N ALA A 279 36.84 -17.31 5.86
CA ALA A 279 36.16 -18.56 6.19
C ALA A 279 36.01 -18.78 7.72
N GLU A 280 37.01 -18.36 8.51
CA GLU A 280 36.98 -18.47 9.97
C GLU A 280 35.95 -17.51 10.58
N VAL A 281 35.89 -16.29 10.05
CA VAL A 281 34.89 -15.29 10.44
C VAL A 281 33.48 -15.77 10.10
N GLU A 282 33.29 -16.35 8.92
CA GLU A 282 31.99 -16.89 8.50
C GLU A 282 31.56 -18.10 9.32
N GLN A 283 32.47 -19.03 9.59
CA GLN A 283 32.19 -20.20 10.44
C GLN A 283 31.83 -19.77 11.87
N ALA A 284 32.56 -18.80 12.44
CA ALA A 284 32.26 -18.27 13.77
C ALA A 284 30.93 -17.49 13.80
N ALA A 285 30.62 -16.75 12.74
CA ALA A 285 29.33 -16.05 12.60
C ALA A 285 28.17 -17.03 12.50
N ASN A 286 28.31 -18.13 11.76
CA ASN A 286 27.28 -19.17 11.60
C ASN A 286 27.06 -19.98 12.89
N ARG A 287 28.09 -20.15 13.73
CA ARG A 287 27.95 -20.78 15.05
C ARG A 287 27.14 -19.92 16.03
N GLN A 288 27.12 -18.61 15.84
CA GLN A 288 26.23 -17.73 16.59
C GLN A 288 24.84 -17.80 15.96
N ARG A 289 23.84 -18.31 16.68
CA ARG A 289 22.42 -18.12 16.32
C ARG A 289 22.05 -16.65 16.46
N ASN A 290 22.48 -15.83 15.52
CA ASN A 290 22.27 -14.38 15.58
C ASN A 290 20.86 -14.06 15.11
N ARG A 291 19.97 -13.77 16.06
CA ARG A 291 18.74 -13.03 15.76
C ARG A 291 19.13 -11.72 15.07
N LEU A 292 18.43 -11.39 13.99
CA LEU A 292 18.62 -10.11 13.31
C LEU A 292 18.52 -8.97 14.34
N PRO A 293 19.49 -8.02 14.37
CA PRO A 293 19.45 -6.93 15.33
C PRO A 293 18.16 -6.11 15.19
N THR A 294 17.63 -5.62 16.31
CA THR A 294 16.46 -4.73 16.30
C THR A 294 16.82 -3.37 15.67
N PRO A 295 15.86 -2.69 15.01
CA PRO A 295 16.07 -1.35 14.44
C PRO A 295 16.18 -0.25 15.52
N TRP A 296 15.83 -0.56 16.76
CA TRP A 296 15.87 0.36 17.91
C TRP A 296 17.29 0.59 18.42
N LEU A 297 17.55 1.75 19.02
CA LEU A 297 18.80 2.05 19.69
C LEU A 297 18.97 1.19 20.95
N THR A 298 20.21 0.76 21.21
CA THR A 298 20.61 -0.01 22.41
C THR A 298 21.70 0.73 23.16
N GLU A 299 21.86 0.44 24.45
CA GLU A 299 22.91 1.05 25.28
C GLU A 299 24.30 0.83 24.69
N ASP A 300 24.58 -0.40 24.25
CA ASP A 300 25.80 -0.77 23.52
C ASP A 300 26.10 0.14 22.33
N LEU A 301 25.08 0.43 21.51
CA LEU A 301 25.24 1.27 20.33
C LEU A 301 25.47 2.73 20.71
N ILE A 302 24.69 3.25 21.66
CA ILE A 302 24.83 4.62 22.16
C ILE A 302 26.21 4.83 22.77
N SER A 303 26.69 3.85 23.54
CA SER A 303 28.03 3.84 24.12
C SER A 303 29.11 3.82 23.03
N HIS A 304 28.97 2.95 22.03
CA HIS A 304 29.89 2.91 20.87
C HIS A 304 29.94 4.25 20.11
N CYS A 305 28.80 4.91 19.97
CA CYS A 305 28.69 6.24 19.37
C CYS A 305 29.24 7.36 20.26
N LYS A 306 29.73 7.07 21.47
CA LYS A 306 30.19 8.03 22.49
C LYS A 306 29.11 9.01 22.94
N LEU A 307 27.86 8.54 22.99
CA LEU A 307 26.67 9.33 23.34
C LEU A 307 26.10 8.98 24.72
N GLY A 308 26.90 8.34 25.60
CA GLY A 308 26.44 7.87 26.92
C GLY A 308 25.78 8.95 27.79
N ARG A 309 26.30 10.18 27.77
CA ARG A 309 25.72 11.33 28.50
C ARG A 309 24.32 11.74 28.01
N HIS A 310 23.96 11.35 26.79
CA HIS A 310 22.66 11.64 26.17
C HIS A 310 21.74 10.41 26.11
N SER A 311 22.16 9.28 26.69
CA SER A 311 21.43 8.00 26.61
C SER A 311 19.98 8.12 27.10
N SER A 312 19.76 8.74 28.25
CA SER A 312 18.43 8.94 28.85
C SER A 312 17.49 9.72 27.93
N GLU A 313 17.96 10.84 27.36
CA GLU A 313 17.18 11.65 26.41
C GLU A 313 16.90 10.90 25.11
N ILE A 314 17.88 10.17 24.59
CA ILE A 314 17.75 9.37 23.38
C ILE A 314 16.66 8.30 23.59
N PHE A 315 16.70 7.57 24.70
CA PHE A 315 15.69 6.57 25.01
C PHE A 315 14.32 7.19 25.26
N LYS A 316 14.24 8.37 25.88
CA LYS A 316 12.99 9.11 26.05
C LYS A 316 12.32 9.41 24.69
N HIS A 317 13.07 9.93 23.73
CA HIS A 317 12.55 10.20 22.38
C HIS A 317 12.21 8.92 21.62
N GLN A 318 13.05 7.89 21.71
CA GLN A 318 12.76 6.58 21.12
C GLN A 318 11.44 6.03 21.65
N LYS A 319 11.18 6.16 22.96
CA LYS A 319 9.93 5.72 23.57
C LYS A 319 8.74 6.49 22.99
N LYS A 320 8.80 7.82 22.90
CA LYS A 320 7.75 8.64 22.25
C LYS A 320 7.48 8.20 20.80
N ILE A 321 8.53 7.93 20.02
CA ILE A 321 8.38 7.45 18.63
C ILE A 321 7.71 6.07 18.63
N SER A 322 8.16 5.16 19.49
CA SER A 322 7.62 3.78 19.56
C SER A 322 6.14 3.72 19.93
N THR A 323 5.65 4.63 20.78
CA THR A 323 4.23 4.67 21.18
C THR A 323 3.30 5.04 20.03
N VAL A 324 3.78 5.83 19.07
CA VAL A 324 2.98 6.28 17.91
C VAL A 324 3.12 5.29 16.74
N ILE A 325 4.29 4.65 16.59
CA ILE A 325 4.58 3.77 15.45
C ILE A 325 3.63 2.57 15.34
N SER A 326 3.17 2.00 16.46
CA SER A 326 2.27 0.83 16.41
C SER A 326 0.95 1.18 15.73
N ASP A 327 0.23 2.17 16.26
CA ASP A 327 -1.03 2.69 15.70
C ASP A 327 -0.85 3.18 14.26
N TRP A 328 0.28 3.87 13.98
CA TRP A 328 0.58 4.35 12.64
C TRP A 328 0.76 3.19 11.65
N LYS A 329 1.41 2.09 12.05
CA LYS A 329 1.57 0.89 11.20
C LYS A 329 0.23 0.23 10.91
N GLU A 330 -0.61 0.09 11.93
CA GLU A 330 -1.92 -0.55 11.79
C GLU A 330 -2.83 0.25 10.84
N THR A 331 -2.93 1.56 11.07
CA THR A 331 -3.71 2.46 10.20
C THR A 331 -3.15 2.51 8.79
N ARG A 332 -1.83 2.58 8.63
CA ARG A 332 -1.18 2.50 7.31
C ARG A 332 -1.49 1.20 6.58
N GLN A 333 -1.38 0.05 7.25
CA GLN A 333 -1.68 -1.25 6.64
C GLN A 333 -3.14 -1.34 6.20
N LEU A 334 -4.06 -0.79 6.99
CA LEU A 334 -5.47 -0.71 6.64
C LEU A 334 -5.68 0.13 5.36
N ILE A 335 -5.06 1.31 5.27
CA ILE A 335 -5.13 2.16 4.08
C ILE A 335 -4.48 1.49 2.86
N GLN A 336 -3.36 0.77 3.03
CA GLN A 336 -2.72 0.03 1.93
C GLN A 336 -3.67 -1.03 1.35
N LYS A 337 -4.48 -1.70 2.18
CA LYS A 337 -5.50 -2.64 1.70
C LYS A 337 -6.61 -1.96 0.91
N LEU A 338 -6.93 -0.70 1.23
CA LEU A 338 -7.95 0.10 0.54
C LEU A 338 -7.45 0.66 -0.80
N LEU A 339 -6.17 1.02 -0.88
CA LEU A 339 -5.53 1.55 -2.09
C LEU A 339 -5.12 0.46 -3.10
N GLY A 340 -4.83 -0.75 -2.61
CA GLY A 340 -4.30 -1.85 -3.43
C GLY A 340 -5.30 -2.45 -4.39
#